data_AF-A0A9P1GT25-F1
#
_entry.id   AF-A0A9P1GT25-F1
#
_cell.length_a   1.000
_cell.length_b   1.000
_cell.length_c   1.000
_cell.angle_alpha   90.00
_cell.angle_beta   90.00
_cell.angle_gamma   90.00
#
_symmetry.space_group_name_H-M   'P 1'
#
loop_
_entity.id
_entity.type
_entity.pdbx_description
1 polymer ?
#
loop_
_entity_poly.entity_id
_entity_poly.type
_entity_poly.pdbx_seq_one_letter_code
_entity_poly.pdbx_strand_id
1 'polypeptide(L)'
;MASTLAKRGLVRWRNVLRPELCAALRAEAVAMLEEVSRPSLSAFWHQLQRWLLDPVREPKARHILRAPLTSAVQEALGPLAQRANELELNGARLVELNYTISQPGAPAQAPHSDISPLQSVPRIVTFWAALQDTDLAMGPTVIWPSSHRLARDFIRKLPEELQKPRVVPEYMYVEGQLQAVSRKGQPILEEQLEEERQQSAEAAAALLNAITASGPKEFMAMATGDVVAMDCRVFHQGGANISSKTRVLFNASFQVDDVERSESTDSLHELSPKINGFTYHCLPEVAQAAYRTHDLGERELKAEIRAAQRLLLEVAESARHISPERLTASQMAVKAAAPKADAPVGPGPPLPALPGFGTGGSSSVLEDVGTLTAHDDIVEWNVPGVRARARLGTAHPLISEAFEVHRFPDVKALRLKIFPLGSRRRTKPGHCSVYLTGPQGTHLQFMLRMGSVEHGPLECIFDRPEKDSGRHDFCALEDELEVDGSAAVRLTVLRADFVPT
;
A
#
# COMPACT_ATOMS: atom_id res chain seq x y z
N MET A 1 8.64 -14.61 -32.29
CA MET A 1 8.40 -13.31 -31.62
C MET A 1 9.14 -13.19 -30.28
N ALA A 2 9.25 -14.27 -29.50
CA ALA A 2 10.04 -14.32 -28.26
C ALA A 2 11.48 -13.78 -28.41
N SER A 3 12.20 -14.16 -29.48
CA SER A 3 13.54 -13.62 -29.78
C SER A 3 13.55 -12.09 -29.94
N THR A 4 12.53 -11.53 -30.60
CA THR A 4 12.36 -10.08 -30.74
C THR A 4 12.12 -9.42 -29.39
N LEU A 5 11.24 -9.98 -28.55
CA LEU A 5 10.99 -9.44 -27.21
C LEU A 5 12.25 -9.52 -26.34
N ALA A 6 13.04 -10.60 -26.40
CA ALA A 6 14.30 -10.69 -25.67
C ALA A 6 15.34 -9.66 -26.18
N LYS A 7 15.42 -9.47 -27.49
CA LYS A 7 16.38 -8.57 -28.16
C LYS A 7 15.97 -7.11 -28.22
N ARG A 8 14.70 -6.75 -28.12
CA ARG A 8 14.26 -5.35 -28.19
C ARG A 8 13.53 -4.92 -26.93
N GLY A 9 13.02 -5.87 -26.17
CA GLY A 9 12.20 -5.60 -25.01
C GLY A 9 10.75 -5.22 -25.36
N LEU A 10 10.39 -5.17 -26.65
CA LEU A 10 9.02 -4.94 -27.10
C LEU A 10 8.64 -5.74 -28.35
N VAL A 11 7.34 -6.01 -28.49
CA VAL A 11 6.69 -6.55 -29.70
C VAL A 11 5.35 -5.84 -29.90
N ARG A 12 4.98 -5.55 -31.15
CA ARG A 12 3.72 -4.89 -31.51
C ARG A 12 2.89 -5.75 -32.43
N TRP A 13 1.58 -5.77 -32.19
CA TRP A 13 0.58 -6.34 -33.08
C TRP A 13 -0.46 -5.27 -33.42
N ARG A 14 -1.07 -5.42 -34.59
CA ARG A 14 -2.16 -4.55 -35.02
C ARG A 14 -3.50 -5.24 -34.89
N ASN A 15 -4.54 -4.46 -34.55
CA ASN A 15 -5.92 -4.93 -34.51
C ASN A 15 -6.12 -6.24 -33.72
N VAL A 16 -5.48 -6.37 -32.55
CA VAL A 16 -5.62 -7.54 -31.68
C VAL A 16 -6.99 -7.52 -31.00
N LEU A 17 -7.41 -6.35 -30.52
CA LEU A 17 -8.74 -6.15 -29.98
C LEU A 17 -9.64 -5.53 -31.05
N ARG A 18 -10.90 -5.95 -31.08
CA ARG A 18 -11.89 -5.40 -32.00
C ARG A 18 -12.29 -3.98 -31.55
N PRO A 19 -12.63 -3.07 -32.48
CA PRO A 19 -13.01 -1.69 -32.14
C PRO A 19 -14.18 -1.58 -31.16
N GLU A 20 -15.19 -2.46 -31.28
CA GLU A 20 -16.37 -2.45 -30.41
C GLU A 20 -16.00 -2.78 -28.97
N LEU A 21 -15.10 -3.75 -28.80
CA LEU A 21 -14.56 -4.14 -27.50
C LEU A 21 -13.71 -3.01 -26.89
N CYS A 22 -12.88 -2.36 -27.70
CA CYS A 22 -12.10 -1.20 -27.27
C CYS A 22 -13.01 -0.05 -26.80
N ALA A 23 -14.10 0.22 -27.52
CA ALA A 23 -15.07 1.24 -27.14
C ALA A 23 -15.74 0.93 -25.80
N ALA A 24 -16.12 -0.33 -25.55
CA ALA A 24 -16.70 -0.77 -24.28
C ALA A 24 -15.72 -0.58 -23.10
N LEU A 25 -14.48 -1.08 -23.23
CA LEU A 25 -13.44 -0.92 -22.22
C LEU A 25 -13.13 0.57 -21.96
N ARG A 26 -13.11 1.39 -23.01
CA ARG A 26 -12.86 2.83 -22.88
C ARG A 26 -13.99 3.53 -22.14
N ALA A 27 -15.24 3.21 -22.45
CA ALA A 27 -16.40 3.77 -21.77
C ALA A 27 -16.37 3.42 -20.27
N GLU A 28 -16.04 2.18 -19.94
CA GLU A 28 -15.84 1.73 -18.56
C GLU A 28 -14.74 2.55 -17.85
N ALA A 29 -13.54 2.65 -18.44
CA ALA A 29 -12.43 3.40 -17.88
C ALA A 29 -12.75 4.89 -17.66
N VAL A 30 -13.47 5.51 -18.59
CA VAL A 30 -13.90 6.93 -18.47
C VAL A 30 -14.94 7.09 -17.37
N ALA A 31 -15.92 6.18 -17.27
CA ALA A 31 -16.92 6.23 -16.21
C ALA A 31 -16.27 6.09 -14.82
N MET A 32 -15.30 5.18 -14.68
CA MET A 32 -14.52 5.03 -13.45
C MET A 32 -13.72 6.29 -13.12
N LEU A 33 -13.11 6.93 -14.13
CA LEU A 33 -12.37 8.18 -13.93
C LEU A 33 -13.30 9.31 -13.47
N GLU A 34 -14.48 9.44 -14.06
CA GLU A 34 -15.48 10.43 -13.65
C GLU A 34 -15.91 10.21 -12.21
N GLU A 35 -16.16 8.96 -11.81
CA GLU A 35 -16.52 8.60 -10.44
C GLU A 35 -15.44 9.02 -9.44
N VAL A 36 -14.18 8.68 -9.71
CA VAL A 36 -13.04 9.05 -8.85
C VAL A 36 -12.77 10.56 -8.84
N SER A 37 -13.19 11.28 -9.90
CA SER A 37 -13.01 12.73 -10.00
C SER A 37 -14.15 13.53 -9.37
N ARG A 38 -15.28 12.91 -8.98
CA ARG A 38 -16.40 13.61 -8.35
C ARG A 38 -16.02 14.03 -6.93
N PRO A 39 -16.13 15.32 -6.57
CA PRO A 39 -15.83 15.78 -5.22
C PRO A 39 -16.80 15.12 -4.23
N SER A 40 -16.29 14.16 -3.47
CA SER A 40 -16.99 13.47 -2.41
C SER A 40 -15.99 13.06 -1.33
N LEU A 41 -16.47 12.84 -0.09
CA LEU A 41 -15.63 12.28 0.97
C LEU A 41 -15.00 10.95 0.54
N SER A 42 -15.76 10.11 -0.18
CA SER A 42 -15.26 8.87 -0.77
C SER A 42 -14.14 9.11 -1.78
N ALA A 43 -14.32 10.06 -2.70
CA ALA A 43 -13.29 10.41 -3.69
C ALA A 43 -12.04 11.01 -3.05
N PHE A 44 -12.18 11.81 -1.99
CA PHE A 44 -11.06 12.29 -1.19
C PHE A 44 -10.29 11.12 -0.55
N TRP A 45 -10.99 10.15 0.04
CA TRP A 45 -10.36 8.95 0.59
C TRP A 45 -9.71 8.07 -0.47
N HIS A 46 -10.33 7.89 -1.63
CA HIS A 46 -9.74 7.16 -2.76
C HIS A 46 -8.52 7.87 -3.35
N GLN A 47 -8.56 9.19 -3.45
CA GLN A 47 -7.44 9.99 -3.94
C GLN A 47 -6.28 9.99 -2.96
N LEU A 48 -6.56 10.05 -1.65
CA LEU A 48 -5.58 9.90 -0.59
C LEU A 48 -4.97 8.48 -0.58
N GLN A 49 -5.80 7.45 -0.66
CA GLN A 49 -5.33 6.07 -0.73
C GLN A 49 -4.47 5.82 -1.98
N ARG A 50 -4.82 6.41 -3.13
CA ARG A 50 -3.98 6.33 -4.34
C ARG A 50 -2.66 7.08 -4.17
N TRP A 51 -2.70 8.29 -3.59
CA TRP A 51 -1.49 9.08 -3.33
C TRP A 51 -0.52 8.36 -2.38
N LEU A 52 -1.07 7.60 -1.43
CA LEU A 52 -0.34 6.82 -0.44
C LEU A 52 0.17 5.46 -0.92
N LEU A 53 -0.51 4.83 -1.88
CA LEU A 53 -0.29 3.41 -2.22
C LEU A 53 0.13 3.16 -3.66
N ASP A 54 -0.01 4.14 -4.53
CA ASP A 54 0.16 3.96 -5.97
C ASP A 54 0.73 5.25 -6.56
N PRO A 55 2.03 5.53 -6.36
CA PRO A 55 2.67 6.73 -6.88
C PRO A 55 2.79 6.60 -8.39
N VAL A 56 1.71 6.95 -9.10
CA VAL A 56 1.76 7.27 -10.52
C VAL A 56 2.83 8.34 -10.68
N ARG A 57 3.92 8.03 -11.40
CA ARG A 57 4.95 9.03 -11.71
C ARG A 57 4.28 10.20 -12.44
N GLU A 58 4.49 11.41 -11.94
CA GLU A 58 3.81 12.63 -12.41
C GLU A 58 2.28 12.49 -12.39
N PRO A 59 1.65 12.46 -11.19
CA PRO A 59 0.23 12.13 -11.03
C PRO A 59 -0.72 13.19 -11.58
N LYS A 60 -0.21 14.38 -11.89
CA LYS A 60 -1.02 15.50 -12.39
C LYS A 60 -1.74 15.09 -13.69
N ALA A 61 -3.07 14.99 -13.63
CA ALA A 61 -3.92 14.61 -14.77
C ALA A 61 -3.61 13.20 -15.36
N ARG A 62 -2.96 12.32 -14.59
CA ARG A 62 -2.66 10.94 -14.97
C ARG A 62 -3.18 9.97 -13.91
N HIS A 63 -3.76 8.87 -14.36
CA HIS A 63 -4.48 7.92 -13.49
C HIS A 63 -4.18 6.49 -13.89
N ILE A 64 -3.95 5.62 -12.90
CA ILE A 64 -3.97 4.17 -13.05
C ILE A 64 -5.19 3.63 -12.29
N LEU A 65 -6.17 3.06 -13.00
CA LEU A 65 -7.41 2.55 -12.40
C LEU A 65 -7.46 1.04 -12.54
N ARG A 66 -7.68 0.29 -11.46
CA ARG A 66 -7.82 -1.17 -11.51
C ARG A 66 -9.01 -1.55 -12.37
N ALA A 67 -8.79 -2.38 -13.39
CA ALA A 67 -9.88 -2.77 -14.28
C ALA A 67 -10.68 -3.92 -13.63
N PRO A 68 -12.00 -3.77 -13.40
CA PRO A 68 -12.86 -4.84 -12.90
C PRO A 68 -12.95 -5.99 -13.91
N LEU A 69 -13.21 -7.23 -13.46
CA LEU A 69 -13.43 -8.39 -14.33
C LEU A 69 -14.82 -8.37 -14.99
N THR A 70 -15.15 -7.32 -15.73
CA THR A 70 -16.39 -7.24 -16.53
C THR A 70 -16.33 -8.19 -17.73
N SER A 71 -17.46 -8.40 -18.39
CA SER A 71 -17.52 -9.23 -19.60
C SER A 71 -16.56 -8.71 -20.69
N ALA A 72 -16.46 -7.38 -20.86
CA ALA A 72 -15.53 -6.77 -21.81
C ALA A 72 -14.07 -7.05 -21.44
N VAL A 73 -13.71 -6.90 -20.17
CA VAL A 73 -12.35 -7.21 -19.69
C VAL A 73 -12.01 -8.69 -19.88
N GLN A 74 -12.93 -9.59 -19.52
CA GLN A 74 -12.75 -11.04 -19.74
C GLN A 74 -12.60 -11.38 -21.23
N GLU A 75 -13.40 -10.78 -22.11
CA GLU A 75 -13.30 -10.97 -23.55
C GLU A 75 -11.94 -10.48 -24.09
N ALA A 76 -11.43 -9.36 -23.59
CA ALA A 76 -10.15 -8.81 -24.01
C ALA A 76 -8.94 -9.64 -23.56
N LEU A 77 -9.04 -10.33 -22.42
CA LEU A 77 -7.97 -11.19 -21.92
C LEU A 77 -7.68 -12.40 -22.83
N GLY A 78 -8.68 -12.92 -23.55
CA GLY A 78 -8.50 -14.06 -24.47
C GLY A 78 -7.45 -13.79 -25.57
N PRO A 79 -7.64 -12.77 -26.42
CA PRO A 79 -6.65 -12.38 -27.42
C PRO A 79 -5.28 -12.02 -26.83
N LEU A 80 -5.23 -11.36 -25.66
CA LEU A 80 -3.95 -11.04 -25.00
C LEU A 80 -3.21 -12.29 -24.53
N ALA A 81 -3.91 -13.26 -23.94
CA ALA A 81 -3.34 -14.54 -23.53
C ALA A 81 -2.80 -15.32 -24.75
N GLN A 82 -3.50 -15.26 -25.89
CA GLN A 82 -2.99 -15.85 -27.13
C GLN A 82 -1.65 -15.21 -27.55
N ARG A 83 -1.52 -13.88 -27.46
CA ARG A 83 -0.26 -13.18 -27.75
C ARG A 83 0.83 -13.48 -26.72
N ALA A 84 0.47 -13.69 -25.45
CA ALA A 84 1.39 -14.16 -24.42
C ALA A 84 1.98 -15.54 -24.76
N ASN A 85 1.17 -16.47 -25.24
CA ASN A 85 1.64 -17.78 -25.70
C ASN A 85 2.61 -17.67 -26.90
N GLU A 86 2.36 -16.76 -27.85
CA GLU A 86 3.29 -16.49 -28.99
C GLU A 86 4.65 -15.91 -28.54
N LEU A 87 4.72 -15.37 -27.33
CA LEU A 87 5.92 -14.87 -26.68
C LEU A 87 6.58 -15.90 -25.76
N GLU A 88 6.11 -17.14 -25.78
CA GLU A 88 6.58 -18.24 -24.93
C GLU A 88 6.39 -17.96 -23.43
N LEU A 89 5.37 -17.16 -23.08
CA LEU A 89 4.94 -16.92 -21.70
C LEU A 89 3.97 -18.00 -21.22
N ASN A 90 4.21 -19.26 -21.58
CA ASN A 90 3.33 -20.37 -21.25
C ASN A 90 3.31 -20.58 -19.73
N GLY A 91 2.12 -20.71 -19.15
CA GLY A 91 1.96 -20.82 -17.69
C GLY A 91 2.20 -19.52 -16.94
N ALA A 92 2.38 -18.39 -17.62
CA ALA A 92 2.48 -17.10 -16.96
C ALA A 92 1.18 -16.72 -16.25
N ARG A 93 1.32 -16.19 -15.03
CA ARG A 93 0.21 -15.66 -14.23
C ARG A 93 -0.10 -14.23 -14.64
N LEU A 94 -1.39 -13.87 -14.72
CA LEU A 94 -1.80 -12.47 -14.78
C LEU A 94 -1.54 -11.85 -13.40
N VAL A 95 -0.73 -10.79 -13.35
CA VAL A 95 -0.27 -10.16 -12.10
C VAL A 95 -0.76 -8.73 -11.92
N GLU A 96 -1.27 -8.13 -12.98
CA GLU A 96 -1.75 -6.76 -12.97
C GLU A 96 -2.80 -6.57 -14.07
N LEU A 97 -3.85 -5.82 -13.75
CA LEU A 97 -4.93 -5.49 -14.66
C LEU A 97 -5.46 -4.07 -14.38
N ASN A 98 -5.20 -3.13 -15.27
CA ASN A 98 -5.59 -1.73 -15.08
C ASN A 98 -5.82 -0.95 -16.38
N TYR A 99 -6.41 0.23 -16.21
CA TYR A 99 -6.47 1.28 -17.20
C TYR A 99 -5.45 2.36 -16.86
N THR A 100 -4.56 2.68 -17.80
CA THR A 100 -3.72 3.87 -17.72
C THR A 100 -4.36 5.01 -18.50
N ILE A 101 -4.66 6.10 -17.81
CA ILE A 101 -5.38 7.24 -18.37
C ILE A 101 -4.50 8.49 -18.29
N SER A 102 -4.39 9.22 -19.40
CA SER A 102 -3.78 10.55 -19.48
C SER A 102 -4.83 11.55 -19.92
N GLN A 103 -5.27 12.42 -19.01
CA GLN A 103 -6.20 13.50 -19.33
C GLN A 103 -5.47 14.63 -20.10
N PRO A 104 -6.20 15.51 -20.80
CA PRO A 104 -5.64 16.72 -21.38
C PRO A 104 -4.80 17.52 -20.36
N GLY A 105 -3.61 17.95 -20.77
CA GLY A 105 -2.66 18.67 -19.91
C GLY A 105 -1.79 17.79 -19.00
N ALA A 106 -1.90 16.46 -19.09
CA ALA A 106 -0.99 15.57 -18.37
C ALA A 106 0.47 15.80 -18.83
N PRO A 107 1.42 16.05 -17.92
CA PRO A 107 2.83 16.20 -18.28
C PRO A 107 3.43 14.87 -18.74
N ALA A 108 4.58 14.97 -19.41
CA ALA A 108 5.40 13.81 -19.71
C ALA A 108 5.99 13.26 -18.41
N GLN A 109 6.07 11.94 -18.30
CA GLN A 109 6.77 11.28 -17.22
C GLN A 109 8.29 11.32 -17.48
N ALA A 110 9.09 11.27 -16.42
CA ALA A 110 10.52 10.98 -16.55
C ALA A 110 10.74 9.55 -17.09
N PRO A 111 11.77 9.29 -17.91
CA PRO A 111 12.09 7.93 -18.34
C PRO A 111 12.37 6.99 -17.17
N HIS A 112 11.83 5.78 -17.23
CA HIS A 112 11.95 4.79 -16.18
C HIS A 112 11.77 3.38 -16.69
N SER A 113 12.25 2.40 -15.92
CA SER A 113 11.78 1.03 -15.96
C SER A 113 10.89 0.78 -14.73
N ASP A 114 9.92 -0.12 -14.88
CA ASP A 114 9.00 -0.47 -13.79
C ASP A 114 9.64 -1.48 -12.83
N ILE A 115 10.59 -2.27 -13.35
CA ILE A 115 11.38 -3.25 -12.60
C ILE A 115 12.85 -2.92 -12.77
N SER A 116 13.66 -3.18 -11.75
CA SER A 116 15.11 -3.02 -11.85
C SER A 116 15.68 -3.95 -12.95
N PRO A 117 16.53 -3.44 -13.86
CA PRO A 117 17.20 -4.25 -14.88
C PRO A 117 18.12 -5.35 -14.32
N LEU A 118 18.53 -5.23 -13.04
CA LEU A 118 19.35 -6.24 -12.35
C LEU A 118 18.55 -7.26 -11.55
N GLN A 119 17.29 -6.97 -11.22
CA GLN A 119 16.51 -7.86 -10.36
C GLN A 119 16.42 -9.25 -11.01
N SER A 120 16.79 -10.29 -10.26
CA SER A 120 16.62 -11.69 -10.61
C SER A 120 15.17 -12.14 -10.46
N VAL A 121 14.24 -11.23 -10.73
CA VAL A 121 12.82 -11.47 -10.63
C VAL A 121 12.34 -12.17 -11.90
N PRO A 122 11.32 -13.02 -11.77
CA PRO A 122 10.76 -13.68 -12.92
C PRO A 122 10.27 -12.66 -13.94
N ARG A 123 10.37 -13.01 -15.22
CA ARG A 123 10.11 -12.08 -16.32
C ARG A 123 8.65 -11.62 -16.30
N ILE A 124 8.44 -10.30 -16.20
CA ILE A 124 7.12 -9.67 -16.33
C ILE A 124 7.03 -8.95 -17.67
N VAL A 125 5.94 -9.20 -18.39
CA VAL A 125 5.63 -8.58 -19.68
C VAL A 125 4.25 -7.93 -19.60
N THR A 126 4.20 -6.62 -19.80
CA THR A 126 2.94 -5.84 -19.84
C THR A 126 2.46 -5.69 -21.27
N PHE A 127 1.19 -6.02 -21.49
CA PHE A 127 0.47 -5.79 -22.73
C PHE A 127 -0.31 -4.48 -22.61
N TRP A 128 0.02 -3.51 -23.45
CA TRP A 128 -0.63 -2.21 -23.54
C TRP A 128 -1.51 -2.19 -24.79
N ALA A 129 -2.82 -2.18 -24.61
CA ALA A 129 -3.81 -2.09 -25.69
C ALA A 129 -4.32 -0.65 -25.85
N ALA A 130 -4.26 -0.11 -27.07
CA ALA A 130 -4.87 1.17 -27.39
C ALA A 130 -6.40 1.04 -27.49
N LEU A 131 -7.12 1.70 -26.58
CA LEU A 131 -8.59 1.70 -26.62
C LEU A 131 -9.18 2.79 -27.53
N GLN A 132 -8.31 3.62 -28.09
CA GLN A 132 -8.61 4.61 -29.12
C GLN A 132 -7.34 4.91 -29.90
N ASP A 133 -7.51 5.48 -31.10
CA ASP A 133 -6.40 6.01 -31.88
C ASP A 133 -5.61 7.01 -31.03
N THR A 134 -4.30 6.78 -30.95
CA THR A 134 -3.38 7.56 -30.16
C THR A 134 -2.34 8.16 -31.10
N ASP A 135 -2.41 9.48 -31.27
CA ASP A 135 -1.43 10.26 -32.02
C ASP A 135 -0.33 10.82 -31.09
N LEU A 136 0.59 11.61 -31.66
CA LEU A 136 1.68 12.25 -30.91
C LEU A 136 1.19 13.31 -29.91
N ALA A 137 0.09 14.02 -30.22
CA ALA A 137 -0.44 15.08 -29.36
C ALA A 137 -1.10 14.51 -28.09
N MET A 138 -1.61 13.28 -28.16
CA MET A 138 -2.16 12.56 -27.00
C MET A 138 -1.09 12.05 -26.02
N GLY A 139 0.20 12.27 -26.31
CA GLY A 139 1.31 11.89 -25.44
C GLY A 139 1.53 10.38 -25.38
N PRO A 140 1.83 9.72 -26.52
CA PRO A 140 1.98 8.26 -26.56
C PRO A 140 3.12 7.80 -25.65
N THR A 141 3.12 6.52 -25.30
CA THR A 141 4.25 5.94 -24.57
C THR A 141 5.47 5.96 -25.48
N VAL A 142 6.58 6.43 -24.94
CA VAL A 142 7.89 6.50 -25.60
C VAL A 142 8.74 5.38 -25.02
N ILE A 143 9.31 4.54 -25.87
CA ILE A 143 10.13 3.39 -25.46
C ILE A 143 11.54 3.55 -26.01
N TRP A 144 12.55 3.14 -25.24
CA TRP A 144 13.92 2.93 -25.70
C TRP A 144 14.17 1.42 -25.91
N PRO A 145 14.11 0.93 -27.15
CA PRO A 145 14.33 -0.49 -27.43
C PRO A 145 15.70 -0.95 -26.94
N SER A 146 15.77 -2.18 -26.44
CA SER A 146 16.98 -2.82 -25.91
C SER A 146 17.56 -2.20 -24.63
N SER A 147 16.94 -1.17 -24.08
CA SER A 147 17.48 -0.43 -22.94
C SER A 147 17.59 -1.28 -21.68
N HIS A 148 16.79 -2.34 -21.53
CA HIS A 148 16.89 -3.30 -20.41
C HIS A 148 18.24 -4.03 -20.40
N ARG A 149 18.80 -4.33 -21.58
CA ARG A 149 20.15 -4.92 -21.68
C ARG A 149 21.23 -3.88 -21.44
N LEU A 150 21.08 -2.70 -22.03
CA LEU A 150 22.02 -1.60 -21.83
C LEU A 150 22.12 -1.26 -20.34
N ALA A 151 20.98 -1.11 -19.67
CA ALA A 151 20.92 -0.79 -18.26
C ALA A 151 21.54 -1.91 -17.41
N ARG A 152 21.20 -3.18 -17.67
CA ARG A 152 21.84 -4.30 -16.98
C ARG A 152 23.36 -4.29 -17.14
N ASP A 153 23.86 -4.08 -18.36
CA ASP A 153 25.29 -4.09 -18.65
C ASP A 153 26.00 -2.85 -18.09
N PHE A 154 25.31 -1.70 -18.02
CA PHE A 154 25.79 -0.49 -17.35
C PHE A 154 25.92 -0.72 -15.84
N ILE A 155 24.85 -1.21 -15.18
CA ILE A 155 24.85 -1.39 -13.72
C ILE A 155 25.88 -2.46 -13.32
N ARG A 156 26.07 -3.53 -14.11
CA ARG A 156 27.14 -4.53 -13.86
C ARG A 156 28.56 -3.98 -13.92
N LYS A 157 28.76 -2.84 -14.59
CA LYS A 157 30.07 -2.16 -14.69
C LYS A 157 30.27 -1.12 -13.58
N LEU A 158 29.22 -0.76 -12.86
CA LEU A 158 29.37 0.11 -11.69
C LEU A 158 30.21 -0.60 -10.62
N PRO A 159 30.98 0.14 -9.80
CA PRO A 159 31.56 -0.40 -8.57
C PRO A 159 30.50 -1.14 -7.75
N GLU A 160 30.87 -2.24 -7.08
CA GLU A 160 29.92 -3.09 -6.34
C GLU A 160 29.13 -2.28 -5.30
N GLU A 161 29.78 -1.26 -4.72
CA GLU A 161 29.21 -0.36 -3.73
C GLU A 161 28.12 0.57 -4.28
N LEU A 162 28.02 0.72 -5.61
CA LEU A 162 26.95 1.46 -6.30
C LEU A 162 25.91 0.53 -6.94
N GLN A 163 26.17 -0.78 -6.97
CA GLN A 163 25.20 -1.78 -7.45
C GLN A 163 24.15 -2.12 -6.39
N LYS A 164 24.50 -1.95 -5.11
CA LYS A 164 23.63 -2.17 -3.96
C LYS A 164 23.73 -0.95 -3.07
N PRO A 165 22.61 -0.49 -2.46
CA PRO A 165 22.68 0.58 -1.50
C PRO A 165 23.66 0.20 -0.38
N ARG A 166 24.62 1.06 -0.05
CA ARG A 166 25.53 0.85 1.10
C ARG A 166 24.73 0.79 2.40
N VAL A 167 23.65 1.57 2.42
CA VAL A 167 22.73 1.66 3.53
C VAL A 167 21.31 1.49 3.02
N VAL A 168 20.62 0.46 3.51
CA VAL A 168 19.16 0.34 3.36
C VAL A 168 18.56 0.85 4.66
N PRO A 169 18.04 2.09 4.70
CA PRO A 169 17.43 2.61 5.91
C PRO A 169 16.16 1.84 6.22
N GLU A 170 16.14 1.20 7.38
CA GLU A 170 14.90 0.87 8.06
C GLU A 170 14.50 2.10 8.88
N TYR A 171 13.21 2.34 9.05
CA TYR A 171 12.73 3.46 9.86
C TYR A 171 12.11 2.91 11.13
N MET A 172 12.65 3.32 12.28
CA MET A 172 12.16 2.93 13.59
C MET A 172 11.85 4.17 14.42
N TYR A 173 10.83 4.07 15.27
CA TYR A 173 10.60 5.08 16.29
C TYR A 173 11.55 4.84 17.46
N VAL A 174 12.53 5.73 17.63
CA VAL A 174 13.45 5.75 18.77
C VAL A 174 13.08 6.99 19.58
N GLU A 175 12.67 6.79 20.84
CA GLU A 175 12.26 7.88 21.74
C GLU A 175 11.16 8.79 21.16
N GLY A 176 10.24 8.21 20.39
CA GLY A 176 9.12 8.95 19.78
C GLY A 176 9.47 9.72 18.49
N GLN A 177 10.74 9.69 18.05
CA GLN A 177 11.17 10.24 16.77
C GLN A 177 11.41 9.13 15.75
N LEU A 178 10.96 9.36 14.50
CA LEU A 178 11.27 8.44 13.41
C LEU A 178 12.73 8.63 13.01
N GLN A 179 13.53 7.58 13.18
CA GLN A 179 14.95 7.57 12.85
C GLN A 179 15.24 6.50 11.81
N ALA A 180 16.12 6.83 10.86
CA ALA A 180 16.70 5.85 9.96
C ALA A 180 17.75 5.02 10.71
N VAL A 181 17.62 3.71 10.64
CA VAL A 181 18.51 2.73 11.26
C VAL A 181 18.94 1.70 10.24
N SER A 182 20.15 1.18 10.38
CA SER A 182 20.64 0.07 9.56
C SER A 182 19.89 -1.22 9.94
N ARG A 183 20.04 -2.28 9.14
CA ARG A 183 19.55 -3.64 9.46
C ARG A 183 20.02 -4.18 10.82
N LYS A 184 21.10 -3.63 11.37
CA LYS A 184 21.62 -3.98 12.71
C LYS A 184 21.01 -3.12 13.83
N GLY A 185 20.02 -2.29 13.52
CA GLY A 185 19.39 -1.35 14.44
C GLY A 185 20.25 -0.13 14.81
N GLN A 186 21.38 0.09 14.12
CA GLN A 186 22.26 1.23 14.41
C GLN A 186 21.74 2.48 13.69
N PRO A 187 21.66 3.65 14.35
CA PRO A 187 21.29 4.91 13.71
C PRO A 187 22.16 5.18 12.49
N ILE A 188 21.53 5.57 11.38
CA ILE A 188 22.22 6.06 10.19
C ILE A 188 22.25 7.57 10.28
N LEU A 189 23.44 8.16 10.12
CA LEU A 189 23.56 9.61 10.12
C LEU A 189 22.91 10.20 8.87
N GLU A 190 22.23 11.35 9.00
CA GLU A 190 21.59 12.00 7.84
C GLU A 190 22.61 12.33 6.74
N GLU A 191 23.85 12.67 7.10
CA GLU A 191 24.95 12.88 6.14
C GLU A 191 25.24 11.63 5.30
N GLN A 192 25.21 10.44 5.91
CA GLN A 192 25.39 9.17 5.19
C GLN A 192 24.23 8.88 4.25
N LEU A 193 23.00 9.21 4.66
CA LEU A 193 21.82 9.10 3.78
C LEU A 193 21.90 10.07 2.62
N GLU A 194 22.35 11.30 2.85
CA GLU A 194 22.46 12.31 1.82
C GLU A 194 23.56 11.99 0.82
N GLU A 195 24.73 11.51 1.28
CA GLU A 195 25.78 10.99 0.40
C GLU A 195 25.27 9.83 -0.47
N GLU A 196 24.54 8.89 0.12
CA GLU A 196 23.96 7.74 -0.60
C GLU A 196 22.91 8.19 -1.63
N ARG A 197 22.05 9.15 -1.26
CA ARG A 197 21.06 9.76 -2.17
C ARG A 197 21.75 10.45 -3.33
N GLN A 198 22.80 11.24 -3.06
CA GLN A 198 23.56 11.96 -4.08
C GLN A 198 24.26 10.99 -5.04
N GLN A 199 24.95 9.97 -4.54
CA GLN A 199 25.60 8.95 -5.36
C GLN A 199 24.58 8.15 -6.20
N SER A 200 23.45 7.80 -5.60
CA SER A 200 22.35 7.11 -6.30
C SER A 200 21.75 8.00 -7.40
N ALA A 201 21.58 9.29 -7.14
CA ALA A 201 21.08 10.26 -8.11
C ALA A 201 22.05 10.45 -9.29
N GLU A 202 23.35 10.54 -9.02
CA GLU A 202 24.39 10.64 -10.04
C GLU A 202 24.46 9.38 -10.91
N ALA A 203 24.43 8.19 -10.30
CA ALA A 203 24.39 6.92 -11.01
C ALA A 203 23.13 6.79 -11.88
N ALA A 204 21.96 7.18 -11.34
CA ALA A 204 20.70 7.19 -12.08
C ALA A 204 20.73 8.17 -13.25
N ALA A 205 21.29 9.37 -13.08
CA ALA A 205 21.45 10.36 -14.13
C ALA A 205 22.40 9.86 -15.23
N ALA A 206 23.53 9.25 -14.85
CA ALA A 206 24.48 8.66 -15.79
C ALA A 206 23.86 7.51 -16.60
N LEU A 207 23.12 6.62 -15.93
CA LEU A 207 22.36 5.56 -16.60
C LEU A 207 21.33 6.16 -17.56
N LEU A 208 20.57 7.16 -17.13
CA LEU A 208 19.56 7.79 -17.96
C LEU A 208 20.15 8.44 -19.20
N ASN A 209 21.29 9.12 -19.06
CA ASN A 209 22.03 9.68 -20.18
C ASN A 209 22.51 8.59 -21.16
N ALA A 210 23.04 7.48 -20.64
CA ALA A 210 23.42 6.34 -21.47
C ALA A 210 22.22 5.75 -22.24
N ILE A 211 21.08 5.58 -21.57
CA ILE A 211 19.85 5.06 -22.18
C ILE A 211 19.32 6.01 -23.25
N THR A 212 19.21 7.30 -22.94
CA THR A 212 18.66 8.29 -23.87
C THR A 212 19.59 8.57 -25.07
N ALA A 213 20.90 8.33 -24.92
CA ALA A 213 21.87 8.38 -26.00
C ALA A 213 21.98 7.07 -26.81
N SER A 214 21.46 5.94 -26.31
CA SER A 214 21.74 4.61 -26.87
C SER A 214 21.08 4.31 -28.22
N GLY A 215 20.12 5.11 -28.67
CA GLY A 215 19.48 4.89 -29.97
C GLY A 215 18.17 5.65 -30.16
N PRO A 216 17.50 5.44 -31.31
CA PRO A 216 16.22 6.06 -31.58
C PRO A 216 15.16 5.55 -30.60
N LYS A 217 14.39 6.49 -30.05
CA LYS A 217 13.18 6.19 -29.28
C LYS A 217 12.02 5.86 -30.21
N GLU A 218 11.16 4.95 -29.78
CA GLU A 218 9.93 4.58 -30.49
C GLU A 218 8.72 5.20 -29.81
N PHE A 219 7.85 5.83 -30.59
CA PHE A 219 6.59 6.37 -30.12
C PHE A 219 5.48 5.35 -30.37
N MET A 220 4.78 4.97 -29.32
CA MET A 220 3.60 4.11 -29.38
C MET A 220 2.36 4.89 -29.83
N ALA A 221 2.46 5.57 -30.98
CA ALA A 221 1.29 6.01 -31.71
C ALA A 221 0.61 4.76 -32.30
N MET A 222 -0.62 4.52 -31.86
CA MET A 222 -1.33 3.25 -32.02
C MET A 222 -2.72 3.47 -32.56
N ALA A 223 -3.15 2.63 -33.49
CA ALA A 223 -4.56 2.56 -33.87
C ALA A 223 -5.34 1.85 -32.77
N THR A 224 -6.64 2.12 -32.71
CA THR A 224 -7.56 1.41 -31.82
C THR A 224 -7.43 -0.11 -32.01
N GLY A 225 -7.24 -0.84 -30.92
CA GLY A 225 -7.08 -2.30 -30.92
C GLY A 225 -5.65 -2.80 -31.16
N ASP A 226 -4.71 -1.92 -31.49
CA ASP A 226 -3.28 -2.28 -31.49
C ASP A 226 -2.82 -2.62 -30.06
N VAL A 227 -1.88 -3.55 -29.98
CA VAL A 227 -1.29 -4.01 -28.71
C VAL A 227 0.22 -4.00 -28.80
N VAL A 228 0.88 -3.54 -27.72
CA VAL A 228 2.31 -3.67 -27.52
C VAL A 228 2.57 -4.50 -26.27
N ALA A 229 3.33 -5.58 -26.40
CA ALA A 229 3.93 -6.27 -25.27
C ALA A 229 5.30 -5.66 -24.98
N MET A 230 5.58 -5.35 -23.72
CA MET A 230 6.83 -4.76 -23.27
C MET A 230 7.36 -5.51 -22.06
N ASP A 231 8.64 -5.86 -22.08
CA ASP A 231 9.35 -6.35 -20.90
C ASP A 231 9.50 -5.19 -19.91
N CYS A 232 9.06 -5.36 -18.67
CA CYS A 232 8.92 -4.25 -17.72
C CYS A 232 10.26 -3.63 -17.25
N ARG A 233 11.38 -4.23 -17.65
CA ARG A 233 12.74 -3.68 -17.44
C ARG A 233 13.14 -2.69 -18.52
N VAL A 234 12.34 -2.56 -19.58
CA VAL A 234 12.59 -1.61 -20.67
C VAL A 234 12.26 -0.21 -20.18
N PHE A 235 13.15 0.72 -20.53
CA PHE A 235 12.98 2.11 -20.22
C PHE A 235 11.94 2.70 -21.15
N HIS A 236 11.01 3.42 -20.55
CA HIS A 236 9.92 4.07 -21.24
C HIS A 236 9.43 5.28 -20.45
N GLN A 237 8.54 6.06 -21.05
CA GLN A 237 7.81 7.13 -20.37
C GLN A 237 6.46 7.36 -21.04
N GLY A 238 5.45 7.77 -20.29
CA GLY A 238 4.27 8.41 -20.87
C GLY A 238 4.62 9.79 -21.41
N GLY A 239 4.28 10.08 -22.67
CA GLY A 239 4.38 11.42 -23.23
C GLY A 239 3.40 12.41 -22.59
N ALA A 240 3.63 13.71 -22.84
CA ALA A 240 2.73 14.78 -22.44
C ALA A 240 1.47 14.77 -23.32
N ASN A 241 0.29 14.79 -22.71
CA ASN A 241 -0.96 14.91 -23.43
C ASN A 241 -1.29 16.40 -23.65
N ILE A 242 -0.87 16.93 -24.79
CA ILE A 242 -1.14 18.31 -25.22
C ILE A 242 -2.42 18.41 -26.09
N SER A 243 -3.11 17.29 -26.32
CA SER A 243 -4.37 17.26 -27.04
C SER A 243 -5.54 17.67 -26.15
N SER A 244 -6.72 17.85 -26.77
CA SER A 244 -7.99 18.01 -26.05
C SER A 244 -8.66 16.68 -25.64
N LYS A 245 -8.04 15.53 -25.96
CA LYS A 245 -8.64 14.21 -25.80
C LYS A 245 -8.01 13.44 -24.64
N THR A 246 -8.82 12.70 -23.89
CA THR A 246 -8.33 11.72 -22.91
C THR A 246 -7.79 10.48 -23.63
N ARG A 247 -6.55 10.11 -23.31
CA ARG A 247 -5.91 8.87 -23.76
C ARG A 247 -6.10 7.77 -22.73
N VAL A 248 -6.60 6.62 -23.16
CA VAL A 248 -6.77 5.42 -22.33
C VAL A 248 -6.03 4.24 -22.95
N LEU A 249 -5.24 3.54 -22.13
CA LEU A 249 -4.65 2.24 -22.44
C LEU A 249 -5.22 1.20 -21.48
N PHE A 250 -5.49 0.00 -21.98
CA PHE A 250 -5.78 -1.16 -21.14
C PHE A 250 -4.52 -2.01 -20.99
N ASN A 251 -4.20 -2.36 -19.76
CA ASN A 251 -2.96 -3.00 -19.39
C ASN A 251 -3.21 -4.35 -18.73
N ALA A 252 -2.52 -5.38 -19.23
CA ALA A 252 -2.48 -6.70 -18.61
C ALA A 252 -1.03 -7.17 -18.51
N SER A 253 -0.53 -7.40 -17.30
CA SER A 253 0.86 -7.83 -17.07
C SER A 253 0.91 -9.31 -16.72
N PHE A 254 1.78 -10.06 -17.40
CA PHE A 254 1.97 -11.49 -17.21
C PHE A 254 3.37 -11.77 -16.67
N GLN A 255 3.46 -12.57 -15.61
CA GLN A 255 4.70 -13.00 -14.99
C GLN A 255 4.91 -14.50 -15.23
N VAL A 256 6.05 -14.87 -15.82
CA VAL A 256 6.45 -16.28 -15.96
C VAL A 256 7.05 -16.72 -14.64
N ASP A 257 6.59 -17.81 -14.06
CA ASP A 257 7.23 -18.39 -12.88
C ASP A 257 8.41 -19.26 -13.30
N ASP A 258 9.60 -19.03 -12.74
CA ASP A 258 10.73 -19.94 -12.92
C ASP A 258 10.49 -21.21 -12.10
N VAL A 259 9.79 -22.18 -12.68
CA VAL A 259 9.47 -23.47 -12.04
C VAL A 259 10.75 -24.27 -11.73
N GLU A 260 11.84 -24.10 -12.47
CA GLU A 260 13.08 -24.88 -12.31
C GLU A 260 13.96 -24.46 -11.13
N ARG A 261 13.74 -23.30 -10.48
CA ARG A 261 14.54 -22.87 -9.31
C ARG A 261 14.03 -23.41 -7.97
N SER A 262 12.98 -24.23 -8.01
CA SER A 262 12.22 -24.72 -6.86
C SER A 262 12.76 -26.01 -6.21
N GLU A 263 13.89 -26.56 -6.66
CA GLU A 263 14.40 -27.84 -6.12
C GLU A 263 15.13 -27.74 -4.76
N SER A 264 15.35 -26.53 -4.22
CA SER A 264 15.76 -26.38 -2.80
C SER A 264 14.52 -26.19 -1.92
N THR A 265 14.05 -27.28 -1.34
CA THR A 265 12.76 -27.42 -0.64
C THR A 265 12.58 -26.69 0.70
N ASP A 266 13.47 -25.78 1.10
CA ASP A 266 13.37 -25.08 2.40
C ASP A 266 13.09 -23.56 2.32
N SER A 267 12.77 -23.02 1.13
CA SER A 267 12.57 -21.55 0.96
C SER A 267 11.43 -21.17 0.02
N LEU A 268 10.41 -22.03 -0.10
CA LEU A 268 9.29 -21.80 -1.03
C LEU A 268 8.30 -20.69 -0.61
N HIS A 269 8.42 -20.15 0.61
CA HIS A 269 7.55 -19.07 1.10
C HIS A 269 8.05 -17.64 0.79
N GLU A 270 9.30 -17.45 0.35
CA GLU A 270 9.90 -16.12 0.13
C GLU A 270 10.06 -15.70 -1.34
N LEU A 271 9.76 -16.58 -2.30
CA LEU A 271 10.05 -16.37 -3.74
C LEU A 271 8.85 -15.91 -4.58
N SER A 272 7.78 -15.38 -3.98
CA SER A 272 6.97 -14.40 -4.72
C SER A 272 7.64 -13.06 -4.49
N PRO A 273 8.54 -12.58 -5.37
CA PRO A 273 9.13 -11.28 -5.16
C PRO A 273 7.98 -10.30 -5.20
N LYS A 274 7.67 -9.71 -4.05
CA LYS A 274 7.11 -8.38 -4.05
C LYS A 274 8.16 -7.53 -4.71
N ILE A 275 7.97 -7.28 -5.99
CA ILE A 275 8.75 -6.28 -6.68
C ILE A 275 8.23 -4.97 -6.12
N ASN A 276 8.90 -4.43 -5.11
CA ASN A 276 8.66 -3.07 -4.64
C ASN A 276 8.81 -2.15 -5.87
N GLY A 277 7.70 -1.54 -6.29
CA GLY A 277 7.60 -0.75 -7.52
C GLY A 277 6.57 -1.25 -8.54
N PHE A 278 6.05 -2.48 -8.38
CA PHE A 278 5.01 -3.03 -9.24
C PHE A 278 3.68 -3.09 -8.51
N THR A 279 2.66 -2.46 -9.09
CA THR A 279 1.32 -2.43 -8.54
C THR A 279 0.63 -3.77 -8.84
N TYR A 280 0.95 -4.82 -8.06
CA TYR A 280 0.22 -6.10 -8.09
C TYR A 280 -1.22 -5.84 -7.65
N HIS A 281 -2.09 -5.61 -8.62
CA HIS A 281 -3.52 -5.54 -8.44
C HIS A 281 -4.14 -6.65 -9.27
N CYS A 282 -3.86 -7.90 -8.89
CA CYS A 282 -4.78 -8.98 -9.20
C CYS A 282 -6.07 -8.74 -8.41
N LEU A 283 -7.19 -8.71 -9.11
CA LEU A 283 -8.48 -8.98 -8.51
C LEU A 283 -8.40 -10.35 -7.80
N PRO A 284 -8.84 -10.46 -6.53
CA PRO A 284 -8.95 -11.74 -5.84
C PRO A 284 -9.68 -12.81 -6.68
N GLU A 285 -10.61 -12.38 -7.53
CA GLU A 285 -11.40 -13.22 -8.42
C GLU A 285 -10.60 -13.82 -9.60
N VAL A 286 -9.53 -13.15 -10.07
CA VAL A 286 -8.59 -13.72 -11.06
C VAL A 286 -7.63 -14.70 -10.38
N ALA A 287 -7.18 -14.37 -9.17
CA ALA A 287 -6.32 -15.23 -8.37
C ALA A 287 -7.03 -16.52 -7.90
N GLN A 288 -8.36 -16.47 -7.72
CA GLN A 288 -9.17 -17.60 -7.26
C GLN A 288 -9.34 -18.73 -8.30
N ALA A 289 -8.95 -18.53 -9.56
CA ALA A 289 -8.88 -19.60 -10.54
C ALA A 289 -7.60 -20.48 -10.39
N ALA A 290 -6.63 -20.08 -9.56
CA ALA A 290 -5.33 -20.78 -9.45
C ALA A 290 -4.73 -20.81 -8.03
N TYR A 291 -5.54 -21.10 -7.01
CA TYR A 291 -5.17 -21.48 -5.63
C TYR A 291 -5.19 -20.45 -4.49
N ARG A 292 -5.48 -21.04 -3.32
CA ARG A 292 -5.76 -20.51 -1.99
C ARG A 292 -4.50 -19.96 -1.27
N THR A 293 -4.78 -18.97 -0.42
CA THR A 293 -4.08 -18.50 0.81
C THR A 293 -2.69 -17.85 0.72
N HIS A 294 -2.66 -16.56 1.11
CA HIS A 294 -1.82 -15.87 2.13
C HIS A 294 -0.29 -16.03 2.13
N ASP A 295 0.55 -15.09 2.57
CA ASP A 295 0.45 -13.72 3.10
C ASP A 295 1.89 -13.17 3.13
N LEU A 296 2.08 -11.94 2.64
CA LEU A 296 2.97 -10.91 3.16
C LEU A 296 2.92 -9.73 2.18
N GLY A 297 3.13 -8.51 2.68
CA GLY A 297 3.23 -7.24 1.92
C GLY A 297 2.45 -6.07 2.48
N GLU A 298 1.44 -6.35 3.32
CA GLU A 298 0.56 -5.32 3.87
C GLU A 298 1.23 -4.39 4.89
N ARG A 299 2.38 -4.76 5.48
CA ARG A 299 2.97 -4.02 6.61
C ARG A 299 3.63 -2.69 6.21
N GLU A 300 4.37 -2.67 5.11
CA GLU A 300 5.03 -1.45 4.60
C GLU A 300 4.00 -0.49 4.00
N LEU A 301 3.05 -1.04 3.25
CA LEU A 301 1.92 -0.33 2.68
C LEU A 301 1.05 0.35 3.75
N LYS A 302 0.81 -0.33 4.88
CA LYS A 302 0.06 0.22 6.03
C LYS A 302 0.84 1.27 6.81
N ALA A 303 2.18 1.23 6.81
CA ALA A 303 2.99 2.24 7.47
C ALA A 303 2.97 3.56 6.69
N GLU A 304 3.07 3.49 5.35
CA GLU A 304 2.95 4.66 4.48
C GLU A 304 1.56 5.29 4.55
N ILE A 305 0.48 4.48 4.53
CA ILE A 305 -0.90 5.00 4.68
C ILE A 305 -1.05 5.85 5.94
N ARG A 306 -0.53 5.35 7.06
CA ARG A 306 -0.65 6.01 8.37
C ARG A 306 0.11 7.33 8.42
N ALA A 307 1.25 7.43 7.71
CA ALA A 307 2.05 8.64 7.65
C ALA A 307 1.29 9.79 6.98
N ALA A 308 0.67 9.58 5.80
CA ALA A 308 -0.09 10.69 5.19
C ALA A 308 -1.48 10.91 5.77
N GLN A 309 -2.10 9.91 6.44
CA GLN A 309 -3.30 10.15 7.25
C GLN A 309 -3.02 11.15 8.38
N ARG A 310 -1.83 11.09 9.01
CA ARG A 310 -1.41 12.01 10.08
C ARG A 310 -1.17 13.43 9.54
N LEU A 311 -0.43 13.56 8.43
CA LEU A 311 -0.17 14.85 7.76
C LEU A 311 -1.47 15.58 7.36
N LEU A 312 -2.50 14.83 6.96
CA LEU A 312 -3.78 15.39 6.54
C LEU A 312 -4.65 15.91 7.68
N LEU A 313 -4.62 15.24 8.83
CA LEU A 313 -5.31 15.74 10.02
C LEU A 313 -4.69 17.06 10.49
N GLU A 314 -3.37 17.18 10.43
CA GLU A 314 -2.64 18.42 10.75
C GLU A 314 -2.99 19.56 9.77
N VAL A 315 -3.09 19.28 8.47
CA VAL A 315 -3.52 20.27 7.46
C VAL A 315 -4.98 20.68 7.65
N ALA A 316 -5.88 19.72 7.93
CA ALA A 316 -7.29 19.98 8.15
C ALA A 316 -7.53 20.79 9.45
N GLU A 317 -6.76 20.54 10.49
CA GLU A 317 -6.80 21.27 11.76
C GLU A 317 -6.22 22.68 11.59
N SER A 318 -5.12 22.82 10.84
CA SER A 318 -4.57 24.13 10.44
C SER A 318 -5.57 24.96 9.64
N ALA A 319 -6.34 24.33 8.75
CA ALA A 319 -7.37 25.01 7.94
C ALA A 319 -8.58 25.46 8.76
N ARG A 320 -8.92 24.78 9.87
CA ARG A 320 -10.03 25.16 10.77
C ARG A 320 -9.74 26.44 11.56
N HIS A 321 -8.47 26.81 11.72
CA HIS A 321 -8.07 28.03 12.42
C HIS A 321 -7.88 29.24 11.49
N ILE A 322 -8.10 29.09 10.18
CA ILE A 322 -8.07 30.20 9.23
C ILE A 322 -9.47 30.83 9.22
N SER A 323 -9.61 32.04 9.77
CA SER A 323 -10.90 32.74 9.74
C SER A 323 -11.33 33.02 8.29
N PRO A 324 -12.65 33.03 7.98
CA PRO A 324 -13.17 33.33 6.65
C PRO A 324 -12.68 34.68 6.09
N GLU A 325 -12.34 35.64 6.97
CA GLU A 325 -11.83 36.97 6.62
C GLU A 325 -10.37 36.94 6.11
N ARG A 326 -9.57 35.94 6.50
CA ARG A 326 -8.21 35.73 5.96
C ARG A 326 -8.21 35.03 4.60
N LEU A 327 -9.23 34.22 4.31
CA LEU A 327 -9.39 33.54 3.01
C LEU A 327 -9.75 34.54 1.89
N THR A 328 -10.60 35.52 2.16
CA THR A 328 -10.92 36.60 1.22
C THR A 328 -9.74 37.57 1.03
N ALA A 329 -9.02 37.93 2.09
CA ALA A 329 -7.81 38.75 1.97
C ALA A 329 -6.69 38.06 1.18
N SER A 330 -6.48 36.76 1.39
CA SER A 330 -5.46 35.97 0.68
C SER A 330 -5.84 35.74 -0.81
N GLN A 331 -7.13 35.54 -1.10
CA GLN A 331 -7.64 35.45 -2.49
C GLN A 331 -7.59 36.79 -3.24
N MET A 332 -7.72 37.93 -2.54
CA MET A 332 -7.53 39.26 -3.15
C MET A 332 -6.05 39.62 -3.31
N ALA A 333 -5.16 39.19 -2.42
CA ALA A 333 -3.72 39.43 -2.51
C ALA A 333 -3.05 38.65 -3.66
N VAL A 334 -3.48 37.41 -3.91
CA VAL A 334 -2.95 36.57 -5.01
C VAL A 334 -3.33 37.12 -6.40
N LYS A 335 -4.40 37.93 -6.50
CA LYS A 335 -4.81 38.57 -7.75
C LYS A 335 -4.13 39.92 -8.02
N ALA A 336 -3.40 40.49 -7.05
CA ALA A 336 -2.80 41.83 -7.16
C ALA A 336 -1.26 41.85 -7.25
N ALA A 337 -0.57 40.72 -7.03
CA ALA A 337 0.88 40.66 -7.05
C ALA A 337 1.45 40.04 -8.35
N ALA A 338 1.50 40.84 -9.41
CA ALA A 338 2.48 40.65 -10.49
C ALA A 338 3.81 41.32 -10.05
N PRO A 339 4.99 40.70 -10.26
CA PRO A 339 6.23 41.21 -9.66
C PRO A 339 6.74 42.46 -10.39
N LYS A 340 7.04 43.51 -9.63
CA LYS A 340 8.04 44.52 -9.98
C LYS A 340 9.22 44.38 -9.03
N ALA A 341 10.41 44.46 -9.61
CA ALA A 341 11.70 44.28 -8.97
C ALA A 341 12.09 45.46 -8.06
N ASP A 342 13.03 45.14 -7.16
CA ASP A 342 13.96 45.99 -6.41
C ASP A 342 13.47 46.76 -5.16
N ALA A 343 13.83 46.26 -3.97
CA ALA A 343 14.37 47.02 -2.82
C ALA A 343 14.64 46.12 -1.57
N PRO A 344 15.57 46.49 -0.67
CA PRO A 344 16.20 45.58 0.30
C PRO A 344 15.47 45.44 1.64
N VAL A 345 15.69 44.29 2.28
CA VAL A 345 15.08 43.83 3.54
C VAL A 345 15.79 44.42 4.76
N GLY A 346 15.03 45.06 5.65
CA GLY A 346 15.46 45.42 7.02
C GLY A 346 15.09 44.34 8.05
N PRO A 347 15.71 44.35 9.25
CA PRO A 347 15.59 43.24 10.20
C PRO A 347 14.26 43.26 10.95
N GLY A 348 13.60 42.10 11.01
CA GLY A 348 12.37 41.88 11.77
C GLY A 348 12.60 41.74 13.28
N PRO A 349 11.55 41.90 14.10
CA PRO A 349 11.63 41.92 15.57
C PRO A 349 11.77 40.49 16.17
N PRO A 350 12.24 40.37 17.43
CA PRO A 350 12.53 39.08 18.04
C PRO A 350 11.26 38.36 18.54
N LEU A 351 11.30 37.03 18.48
CA LEU A 351 10.26 36.12 18.96
C LEU A 351 10.24 36.02 20.50
N PRO A 352 9.08 35.74 21.14
CA PRO A 352 9.00 35.53 22.58
C PRO A 352 9.40 34.11 22.99
N ALA A 353 10.01 34.00 24.18
CA ALA A 353 10.49 32.76 24.78
C ALA A 353 9.35 31.86 25.29
N LEU A 354 9.51 30.54 25.12
CA LEU A 354 8.64 29.51 25.69
C LEU A 354 9.09 29.13 27.11
N PRO A 355 8.15 28.80 28.03
CA PRO A 355 8.48 28.38 29.38
C PRO A 355 8.94 26.92 29.42
N GLY A 356 9.95 26.66 30.26
CA GLY A 356 10.62 25.37 30.38
C GLY A 356 9.76 24.26 30.99
N PHE A 357 9.93 23.05 30.46
CA PHE A 357 9.43 21.83 31.08
C PHE A 357 10.54 21.16 31.88
N GLY A 358 10.22 20.91 33.15
CA GLY A 358 11.09 20.26 34.12
C GLY A 358 11.32 18.79 33.81
N THR A 359 12.50 18.34 34.20
CA THR A 359 12.96 16.95 34.23
C THR A 359 12.22 16.15 35.31
N GLY A 360 11.74 14.95 34.97
CA GLY A 360 11.39 13.94 35.98
C GLY A 360 10.69 12.70 35.43
N GLY A 361 11.26 11.52 35.67
CA GLY A 361 10.50 10.30 35.89
C GLY A 361 10.60 9.19 34.84
N SER A 362 11.49 8.23 35.07
CA SER A 362 11.45 6.86 34.55
C SER A 362 10.18 6.14 35.04
N SER A 363 9.40 5.50 34.15
CA SER A 363 8.46 4.44 34.51
C SER A 363 8.05 3.55 33.32
N SER A 364 7.75 2.30 33.66
CA SER A 364 7.44 1.11 32.88
C SER A 364 6.22 1.19 31.95
N VAL A 365 6.15 0.23 31.01
CA VAL A 365 4.99 -0.20 30.21
C VAL A 365 3.64 0.25 30.81
N LEU A 366 2.97 1.21 30.16
CA LEU A 366 1.66 1.72 30.58
C LEU A 366 0.58 0.62 30.43
N GLU A 367 0.29 -0.08 31.52
CA GLU A 367 -0.99 -0.73 31.75
C GLU A 367 -2.06 0.38 31.87
N ASP A 368 -2.90 0.53 30.86
CA ASP A 368 -4.09 1.39 30.94
C ASP A 368 -5.34 0.49 31.02
N VAL A 369 -5.82 0.32 32.25
CA VAL A 369 -6.79 -0.70 32.61
C VAL A 369 -8.19 -0.10 32.65
N GLY A 370 -9.08 -0.56 31.76
CA GLY A 370 -10.51 -0.33 31.91
C GLY A 370 -11.07 -0.92 33.20
N THR A 371 -12.26 -0.50 33.65
CA THR A 371 -12.84 -0.99 34.90
C THR A 371 -13.47 -2.36 34.72
N LEU A 372 -13.19 -3.28 35.65
CA LEU A 372 -13.77 -4.62 35.69
C LEU A 372 -14.88 -4.71 36.75
N THR A 373 -16.00 -5.33 36.38
CA THR A 373 -17.06 -5.70 37.31
C THR A 373 -17.42 -7.16 37.11
N ALA A 374 -17.27 -7.97 38.16
CA ALA A 374 -17.59 -9.40 38.14
C ALA A 374 -18.84 -9.69 38.98
N HIS A 375 -19.73 -10.52 38.44
CA HIS A 375 -20.93 -10.98 39.12
C HIS A 375 -21.20 -12.45 38.76
N ASP A 376 -21.05 -13.35 39.74
CA ASP A 376 -21.24 -14.80 39.61
C ASP A 376 -20.37 -15.43 38.50
N ASP A 377 -20.93 -15.68 37.33
CA ASP A 377 -20.28 -16.24 36.15
C ASP A 377 -20.04 -15.23 35.00
N ILE A 378 -20.38 -13.96 35.23
CA ILE A 378 -20.24 -12.87 34.27
C ILE A 378 -19.14 -11.90 34.72
N VAL A 379 -18.29 -11.51 33.79
CA VAL A 379 -17.30 -10.43 33.97
C VAL A 379 -17.50 -9.40 32.88
N GLU A 380 -17.66 -8.13 33.26
CA GLU A 380 -17.74 -7.01 32.34
C GLU A 380 -16.50 -6.13 32.48
N TRP A 381 -15.96 -5.73 31.34
CA TRP A 381 -14.78 -4.88 31.23
C TRP A 381 -15.10 -3.65 30.40
N ASN A 382 -15.09 -2.49 31.05
CA ASN A 382 -15.36 -1.20 30.40
C ASN A 382 -14.04 -0.49 30.11
N VAL A 383 -13.70 -0.39 28.83
CA VAL A 383 -12.40 0.09 28.37
C VAL A 383 -12.54 1.50 27.79
N PRO A 384 -12.04 2.54 28.47
CA PRO A 384 -12.13 3.90 27.97
C PRO A 384 -11.14 4.12 26.80
N GLY A 385 -11.48 5.07 25.92
CA GLY A 385 -10.55 5.58 24.91
C GLY A 385 -10.17 4.59 23.79
N VAL A 386 -10.95 3.53 23.57
CA VAL A 386 -10.66 2.52 22.54
C VAL A 386 -10.62 3.15 21.14
N ARG A 387 -11.54 4.05 20.82
CA ARG A 387 -11.55 4.81 19.56
C ARG A 387 -10.28 5.66 19.39
N ALA A 388 -9.89 6.38 20.44
CA ALA A 388 -8.70 7.23 20.42
C ALA A 388 -7.43 6.39 20.18
N ARG A 389 -7.30 5.25 20.86
CA ARG A 389 -6.16 4.33 20.68
C ARG A 389 -6.15 3.68 19.29
N ALA A 390 -7.31 3.29 18.77
CA ALA A 390 -7.43 2.80 17.39
C ALA A 390 -6.95 3.85 16.38
N ARG A 391 -7.34 5.12 16.55
CA ARG A 391 -6.92 6.25 15.71
C ARG A 391 -5.43 6.57 15.82
N LEU A 392 -4.83 6.38 17.00
CA LEU A 392 -3.38 6.51 17.19
C LEU A 392 -2.58 5.40 16.51
N GLY A 393 -3.23 4.39 15.93
CA GLY A 393 -2.57 3.34 15.15
C GLY A 393 -1.89 2.27 16.00
N THR A 394 -2.17 2.22 17.30
CA THR A 394 -1.53 1.29 18.23
C THR A 394 -1.99 -0.13 17.93
N ALA A 395 -1.09 -0.98 17.45
CA ALA A 395 -1.35 -2.40 17.25
C ALA A 395 -1.23 -3.22 18.56
N HIS A 396 -0.90 -2.57 19.67
CA HIS A 396 -0.81 -3.20 20.98
C HIS A 396 -2.20 -3.56 21.50
N PRO A 397 -2.35 -4.75 22.12
CA PRO A 397 -3.58 -5.09 22.80
C PRO A 397 -3.77 -4.21 24.04
N LEU A 398 -5.03 -3.86 24.29
CA LEU A 398 -5.48 -3.43 25.61
C LEU A 398 -5.70 -4.70 26.42
N ILE A 399 -5.19 -4.73 27.64
CA ILE A 399 -5.21 -5.91 28.50
C ILE A 399 -5.88 -5.50 29.80
N SER A 400 -6.86 -6.28 30.25
CA SER A 400 -7.48 -6.07 31.56
C SER A 400 -6.52 -6.43 32.69
N GLU A 401 -6.80 -5.95 33.89
CA GLU A 401 -6.26 -6.53 35.11
C GLU A 401 -6.64 -8.02 35.18
N ALA A 402 -5.85 -8.78 35.95
CA ALA A 402 -6.16 -10.17 36.22
C ALA A 402 -7.41 -10.26 37.11
N PHE A 403 -8.35 -11.14 36.77
CA PHE A 403 -9.57 -11.35 37.53
C PHE A 403 -9.87 -12.83 37.78
N GLU A 404 -10.77 -13.07 38.73
CA GLU A 404 -11.30 -14.39 39.07
C GLU A 404 -12.82 -14.39 38.79
N VAL A 405 -13.37 -15.58 38.49
CA VAL A 405 -14.82 -15.75 38.28
C VAL A 405 -15.37 -16.45 39.50
N HIS A 406 -16.29 -15.78 40.21
CA HIS A 406 -16.73 -16.20 41.55
C HIS A 406 -17.28 -17.63 41.59
N ARG A 407 -18.03 -18.01 40.55
CA ARG A 407 -18.59 -19.35 40.40
C ARG A 407 -17.53 -20.45 40.22
N PHE A 408 -16.33 -20.10 39.77
CA PHE A 408 -15.24 -21.02 39.42
C PHE A 408 -13.93 -20.60 40.12
N PRO A 409 -13.84 -20.71 41.45
CA PRO A 409 -12.73 -20.17 42.25
C PRO A 409 -11.37 -20.84 41.99
N ASP A 410 -11.37 -22.04 41.39
CA ASP A 410 -10.16 -22.76 41.02
C ASP A 410 -9.47 -22.18 39.77
N VAL A 411 -10.17 -21.31 39.02
CA VAL A 411 -9.60 -20.59 37.86
C VAL A 411 -9.21 -19.19 38.27
N LYS A 412 -7.91 -19.00 38.48
CA LYS A 412 -7.34 -17.72 38.91
C LYS A 412 -6.67 -16.97 37.76
N ALA A 413 -6.63 -15.65 37.86
CA ALA A 413 -5.84 -14.77 37.00
C ALA A 413 -6.19 -14.83 35.49
N LEU A 414 -7.47 -14.83 35.15
CA LEU A 414 -7.92 -14.60 33.77
C LEU A 414 -7.68 -13.14 33.36
N ARG A 415 -7.45 -12.90 32.06
CA ARG A 415 -7.34 -11.56 31.49
C ARG A 415 -8.10 -11.46 30.17
N LEU A 416 -8.78 -10.35 29.96
CA LEU A 416 -9.36 -10.00 28.67
C LEU A 416 -8.36 -9.17 27.86
N LYS A 417 -8.35 -9.41 26.55
CA LYS A 417 -7.52 -8.66 25.61
C LYS A 417 -8.36 -8.16 24.45
N ILE A 418 -8.30 -6.88 24.16
CA ILE A 418 -8.88 -6.27 22.95
C ILE A 418 -7.75 -5.77 22.09
N PHE A 419 -7.76 -6.15 20.81
CA PHE A 419 -6.96 -5.50 19.77
C PHE A 419 -7.90 -4.58 19.00
N PRO A 420 -7.88 -3.25 19.22
CA PRO A 420 -8.81 -2.34 18.54
C PRO A 420 -8.66 -2.42 17.02
N LEU A 421 -7.42 -2.52 16.55
CA LEU A 421 -7.10 -2.72 15.14
C LEU A 421 -7.08 -4.20 14.74
N GLY A 422 -7.61 -5.10 15.55
CA GLY A 422 -7.52 -6.54 15.37
C GLY A 422 -6.11 -7.12 15.51
N SER A 423 -6.08 -8.42 15.74
CA SER A 423 -4.87 -9.22 15.90
C SER A 423 -4.14 -9.36 14.56
N ARG A 424 -2.90 -9.87 14.62
CA ARG A 424 -2.10 -10.19 13.42
C ARG A 424 -2.76 -11.18 12.46
N ARG A 425 -3.78 -11.92 12.91
CA ARG A 425 -4.50 -12.92 12.11
C ARG A 425 -5.91 -12.47 11.68
N ARG A 426 -6.26 -11.20 11.90
CA ARG A 426 -7.53 -10.60 11.46
C ARG A 426 -7.62 -10.64 9.93
N THR A 427 -8.75 -11.10 9.39
CA THR A 427 -8.99 -11.20 7.94
C THR A 427 -9.91 -10.10 7.41
N LYS A 428 -10.71 -9.47 8.26
CA LYS A 428 -11.68 -8.43 7.89
C LYS A 428 -11.19 -7.03 8.29
N PRO A 429 -10.95 -6.11 7.34
CA PRO A 429 -10.61 -4.72 7.67
C PRO A 429 -11.66 -4.07 8.57
N GLY A 430 -11.22 -3.16 9.46
CA GLY A 430 -12.08 -2.47 10.42
C GLY A 430 -12.60 -3.32 11.59
N HIS A 431 -12.35 -4.63 11.60
CA HIS A 431 -12.75 -5.49 12.72
C HIS A 431 -11.71 -5.49 13.85
N CYS A 432 -12.18 -5.52 15.09
CA CYS A 432 -11.34 -5.77 16.25
C CYS A 432 -11.13 -7.27 16.48
N SER A 433 -10.26 -7.61 17.44
CA SER A 433 -10.17 -8.95 17.99
C SER A 433 -10.31 -8.91 19.49
N VAL A 434 -10.96 -9.93 20.05
CA VAL A 434 -11.16 -10.06 21.50
C VAL A 434 -10.73 -11.47 21.91
N TYR A 435 -9.93 -11.56 22.98
CA TYR A 435 -9.42 -12.81 23.54
C TYR A 435 -9.56 -12.86 25.05
N LEU A 436 -9.55 -14.09 25.54
CA LEU A 436 -9.34 -14.46 26.92
C LEU A 436 -7.99 -15.16 27.05
N THR A 437 -7.20 -14.78 28.04
CA THR A 437 -5.99 -15.46 28.48
C THR A 437 -6.23 -16.05 29.86
N GLY A 438 -5.71 -17.24 30.13
CA GLY A 438 -5.82 -17.89 31.43
C GLY A 438 -4.58 -18.68 31.81
N PRO A 439 -4.51 -19.16 33.06
CA PRO A 439 -3.38 -19.93 33.55
C PRO A 439 -3.31 -21.30 32.87
N GLN A 440 -2.11 -21.85 32.81
CA GLN A 440 -1.89 -23.19 32.25
C GLN A 440 -2.63 -24.25 33.08
N GLY A 441 -3.23 -25.24 32.42
CA GLY A 441 -4.01 -26.32 33.04
C GLY A 441 -5.51 -26.02 33.15
N THR A 442 -5.95 -24.81 32.83
CA THR A 442 -7.40 -24.50 32.84
C THR A 442 -8.08 -24.91 31.55
N HIS A 443 -9.25 -25.53 31.67
CA HIS A 443 -10.19 -25.78 30.58
C HIS A 443 -11.44 -24.91 30.79
N LEU A 444 -11.74 -24.02 29.85
CA LEU A 444 -12.90 -23.14 29.88
C LEU A 444 -13.83 -23.35 28.68
N GLN A 445 -15.13 -23.26 28.94
CA GLN A 445 -16.15 -22.97 27.95
C GLN A 445 -16.81 -21.62 28.28
N PHE A 446 -16.80 -20.68 27.33
CA PHE A 446 -17.20 -19.30 27.60
C PHE A 446 -17.81 -18.60 26.39
N MET A 447 -18.51 -17.50 26.63
CA MET A 447 -18.98 -16.56 25.60
C MET A 447 -18.29 -15.22 25.75
N LEU A 448 -18.04 -14.56 24.64
CA LEU A 448 -17.55 -13.19 24.60
C LEU A 448 -18.56 -12.31 23.88
N ARG A 449 -18.81 -11.11 24.41
CA ARG A 449 -19.66 -10.11 23.77
C ARG A 449 -18.99 -8.74 23.80
N MET A 450 -19.15 -7.97 22.74
CA MET A 450 -18.80 -6.55 22.71
C MET A 450 -19.89 -5.79 21.96
N GLY A 451 -20.45 -4.77 22.61
CA GLY A 451 -21.65 -4.10 22.10
C GLY A 451 -22.80 -5.08 21.91
N SER A 452 -23.36 -5.09 20.70
CA SER A 452 -24.45 -5.97 20.26
C SER A 452 -23.97 -7.34 19.74
N VAL A 453 -22.66 -7.51 19.51
CA VAL A 453 -22.11 -8.73 18.89
C VAL A 453 -21.61 -9.72 19.95
N GLU A 454 -22.14 -10.94 19.91
CA GLU A 454 -21.79 -12.05 20.80
C GLU A 454 -21.25 -13.26 20.03
N HIS A 455 -20.21 -13.90 20.57
CA HIS A 455 -19.60 -15.10 20.02
C HIS A 455 -19.43 -16.17 21.12
N GLY A 456 -19.94 -17.36 20.85
CA GLY A 456 -19.78 -18.51 21.75
C GLY A 456 -20.78 -19.63 21.47
N PRO A 457 -20.72 -20.74 22.23
CA PRO A 457 -19.67 -21.03 23.21
C PRO A 457 -18.31 -21.30 22.53
N LEU A 458 -17.27 -20.67 23.05
CA LEU A 458 -15.87 -20.93 22.72
C LEU A 458 -15.30 -21.88 23.77
N GLU A 459 -14.43 -22.79 23.34
CA GLU A 459 -13.80 -23.78 24.22
C GLU A 459 -12.28 -23.67 24.11
N CYS A 460 -11.60 -23.69 25.25
CA CYS A 460 -10.14 -23.58 25.31
C CYS A 460 -9.56 -24.38 26.47
N ILE A 461 -8.53 -25.17 26.15
CA ILE A 461 -7.60 -25.72 27.13
C ILE A 461 -6.33 -24.85 27.07
N PHE A 462 -6.01 -24.17 28.16
CA PHE A 462 -4.78 -23.39 28.31
C PHE A 462 -3.61 -24.36 28.58
N ASP A 463 -3.09 -25.00 27.54
CA ASP A 463 -2.04 -26.02 27.61
C ASP A 463 -0.61 -25.46 27.76
N ARG A 464 -0.45 -24.14 27.63
CA ARG A 464 0.82 -23.42 27.79
C ARG A 464 0.60 -22.01 28.36
N PRO A 465 1.61 -21.40 28.98
CA PRO A 465 1.53 -20.03 29.47
C PRO A 465 1.15 -19.05 28.35
N GLU A 466 0.41 -18.00 28.71
CA GLU A 466 0.03 -16.89 27.81
C GLU A 466 -0.76 -17.30 26.55
N LYS A 467 -1.37 -18.49 26.53
CA LYS A 467 -2.26 -18.89 25.44
C LYS A 467 -3.51 -18.00 25.44
N ASP A 468 -3.81 -17.44 24.28
CA ASP A 468 -5.00 -16.63 24.03
C ASP A 468 -6.06 -17.45 23.28
N SER A 469 -7.32 -17.34 23.69
CA SER A 469 -8.46 -17.92 22.97
C SER A 469 -9.57 -16.89 22.76
N GLY A 470 -10.11 -16.83 21.56
CA GLY A 470 -11.02 -15.75 21.14
C GLY A 470 -11.24 -15.71 19.64
N ARG A 471 -11.63 -14.55 19.10
CA ARG A 471 -11.88 -14.36 17.66
C ARG A 471 -10.98 -13.28 17.06
N HIS A 472 -10.38 -13.60 15.92
CA HIS A 472 -9.56 -12.68 15.12
C HIS A 472 -10.39 -11.59 14.43
N ASP A 473 -11.61 -11.90 14.01
CA ASP A 473 -12.55 -10.95 13.41
C ASP A 473 -13.80 -10.88 14.29
N PHE A 474 -13.70 -10.22 15.44
CA PHE A 474 -14.75 -10.26 16.45
C PHE A 474 -16.00 -9.46 16.02
N CYS A 475 -15.86 -8.15 15.80
CA CYS A 475 -16.89 -7.29 15.22
C CYS A 475 -16.25 -6.08 14.55
N ALA A 476 -17.02 -5.36 13.71
CA ALA A 476 -16.61 -4.07 13.17
C ALA A 476 -16.50 -3.06 14.33
N LEU A 477 -15.29 -2.54 14.59
CA LEU A 477 -15.02 -1.82 15.83
C LEU A 477 -15.94 -0.60 15.99
N GLU A 478 -16.00 0.27 14.98
CA GLU A 478 -16.71 1.55 15.09
C GLU A 478 -18.22 1.38 15.32
N ASP A 479 -18.80 0.26 14.90
CA ASP A 479 -20.23 -0.02 15.03
C ASP A 479 -20.60 -0.42 16.48
N GLU A 480 -19.64 -0.98 17.23
CA GLU A 480 -19.86 -1.54 18.57
C GLU A 480 -19.23 -0.73 19.71
N LEU A 481 -18.66 0.44 19.39
CA LEU A 481 -18.16 1.38 20.39
C LEU A 481 -19.29 2.26 20.93
N GLU A 482 -19.16 2.64 22.20
CA GLU A 482 -20.01 3.64 22.81
C GLU A 482 -19.81 5.02 22.14
N VAL A 483 -20.73 5.94 22.41
CA VAL A 483 -20.71 7.31 21.85
C VAL A 483 -19.39 8.02 22.18
N ASP A 484 -18.89 7.85 23.41
CA ASP A 484 -17.62 8.40 23.88
C ASP A 484 -16.37 7.67 23.34
N GLY A 485 -16.57 6.58 22.59
CA GLY A 485 -15.49 5.77 22.02
C GLY A 485 -14.88 4.76 22.98
N SER A 486 -15.53 4.47 24.10
CA SER A 486 -15.22 3.33 24.97
C SER A 486 -15.80 2.03 24.43
N ALA A 487 -15.32 0.88 24.94
CA ALA A 487 -15.87 -0.44 24.61
C ALA A 487 -16.26 -1.19 25.89
N ALA A 488 -17.42 -1.83 25.88
CA ALA A 488 -17.84 -2.75 26.94
C ALA A 488 -17.70 -4.20 26.44
N VAL A 489 -16.78 -4.97 27.04
CA VAL A 489 -16.59 -6.39 26.76
C VAL A 489 -17.16 -7.22 27.90
N ARG A 490 -18.04 -8.16 27.58
CA ARG A 490 -18.60 -9.11 28.53
C ARG A 490 -18.06 -10.51 28.26
N LEU A 491 -17.59 -11.17 29.31
CA LEU A 491 -17.27 -12.58 29.37
C LEU A 491 -18.36 -13.29 30.18
N THR A 492 -18.87 -14.41 29.68
CA THR A 492 -19.73 -15.32 30.44
C THR A 492 -19.10 -16.70 30.46
N VAL A 493 -18.73 -17.20 31.64
CA VAL A 493 -18.13 -18.53 31.79
C VAL A 493 -19.23 -19.56 32.01
N LEU A 494 -19.35 -20.51 31.09
CA LEU A 494 -20.37 -21.55 31.14
C LEU A 494 -19.88 -22.78 31.93
N ARG A 495 -18.59 -23.09 31.79
CA ARG A 495 -17.93 -24.20 32.44
C ARG A 495 -16.45 -23.90 32.63
N ALA A 496 -15.91 -24.33 33.76
CA ALA A 496 -14.49 -24.27 34.04
C ALA A 496 -14.05 -25.52 34.80
N ASP A 497 -13.02 -26.18 34.31
CA ASP A 497 -12.37 -27.31 34.97
C ASP A 497 -10.87 -27.00 35.09
N PHE A 498 -10.28 -27.28 36.24
CA PHE A 498 -8.82 -27.26 36.40
C PHE A 498 -8.28 -28.68 36.19
N VAL A 499 -7.48 -28.85 35.17
CA VAL A 499 -6.79 -30.11 34.88
C VAL A 499 -5.33 -29.94 35.30
N PRO A 500 -4.90 -30.47 36.46
CA PRO A 500 -3.50 -30.41 36.85
C PRO A 500 -2.66 -31.16 35.80
N THR A 501 -1.72 -30.44 35.18
CA THR A 501 -0.72 -31.00 34.25
C THR A 501 0.36 -31.78 34.97
#